data_AF-A0A959YSY5-F1
#
_entry.id   AF-A0A959YSY5-F1
#
_cell.length_a   1.000
_cell.length_b   1.000
_cell.length_c   1.000
_cell.angle_alpha   90.00
_cell.angle_beta   90.00
_cell.angle_gamma   90.00
#
_symmetry.space_group_name_H-M   'P 1'
#
loop_
_entity.id
_entity.type
_entity.pdbx_description
1 polymer ?
#
loop_
_entity_poly.entity_id
_entity_poly.type
_entity_poly.pdbx_seq_one_letter_code
_entity_poly.pdbx_strand_id
1 'polypeptide(L)'
;MENDKSTLQTSLEANDVIPEKISGSGSSGTSALLAALFNGMGVGLLLGLLLGLAVSPVVSAFIGTLSSLLILLIGLKETYFNTIKSVRIGAFGVFAVVGILSGLYIRSHNPLAPSLNELQEEYKALGYSEKEANNFIVYQEFGLIPPEWKDRLIVSNEASATDKDGKNEKGKTPMMADRNQINMAKRNNVLFSSTVQIGECRMLETSRADMPFNKIKRNFTNSGGTWKELAENIDPDVPEQARVDALLAVRDVICNLTQESAYKIKCIDFGDSLHDMPLKELKSELQKADPFWDQCLTILNEKIDKKHQHKVIVSLVNVLCHE
;
A
#
# COMPACT_ATOMS: atom_id res chain seq x y z
N MET A 1 -34.04 1.67 -34.58
CA MET A 1 -33.77 0.67 -33.55
C MET A 1 -33.33 1.43 -32.31
N GLU A 2 -34.33 1.87 -31.54
CA GLU A 2 -34.19 2.27 -30.14
C GLU A 2 -33.67 1.08 -29.33
N ASN A 3 -32.77 1.34 -28.38
CA ASN A 3 -32.66 0.53 -27.17
C ASN A 3 -31.99 1.34 -26.05
N ASP A 4 -32.81 1.58 -25.02
CA ASP A 4 -32.55 1.55 -23.58
C ASP A 4 -31.49 2.45 -22.94
N LYS A 5 -32.00 3.61 -22.47
CA LYS A 5 -31.53 4.30 -21.27
C LYS A 5 -31.96 3.52 -20.02
N SER A 6 -31.07 2.73 -19.44
CA SER A 6 -31.23 2.19 -18.09
C SER A 6 -31.00 3.29 -17.05
N THR A 7 -32.12 3.76 -16.51
CA THR A 7 -32.20 4.72 -15.40
C THR A 7 -31.93 3.96 -14.10
N LEU A 8 -30.77 4.17 -13.50
CA LEU A 8 -30.42 3.65 -12.17
C LEU A 8 -31.11 4.54 -11.12
N GLN A 9 -32.37 4.20 -10.79
CA GLN A 9 -33.07 4.72 -9.62
C GLN A 9 -32.51 4.01 -8.38
N THR A 10 -31.54 4.63 -7.71
CA THR A 10 -31.18 4.26 -6.34
C THR A 10 -32.23 4.84 -5.40
N SER A 11 -33.26 4.06 -5.12
CA SER A 11 -34.24 4.31 -4.06
C SER A 11 -33.56 4.15 -2.70
N LEU A 12 -32.95 5.24 -2.22
CA LEU A 12 -32.60 5.41 -0.82
C LEU A 12 -33.91 5.73 -0.08
N GLU A 13 -34.53 4.69 0.48
CA GLU A 13 -35.58 4.83 1.48
C GLU A 13 -34.99 5.61 2.67
N ALA A 14 -35.32 6.89 2.73
CA ALA A 14 -35.07 7.74 3.87
C ALA A 14 -35.92 7.21 5.04
N ASN A 15 -35.30 6.47 5.95
CA ASN A 15 -35.90 6.14 7.23
C ASN A 15 -36.31 7.45 7.94
N ASP A 16 -37.61 7.55 8.20
CA ASP A 16 -38.25 8.58 9.01
C ASP A 16 -37.51 8.73 10.35
N VAL A 17 -36.72 9.80 10.45
CA VAL A 17 -36.16 10.25 11.71
C VAL A 17 -37.28 10.92 12.48
N ILE A 18 -37.70 10.24 13.54
CA ILE A 18 -38.67 10.63 14.56
C ILE A 18 -38.56 12.14 14.87
N PRO A 19 -39.64 12.93 14.73
CA PRO A 19 -39.66 14.30 15.19
C PRO A 19 -39.74 14.30 16.72
N GLU A 20 -38.60 14.28 17.38
CA GLU A 20 -38.51 14.48 18.83
C GLU A 20 -38.91 15.92 19.15
N LYS A 21 -40.19 16.09 19.46
CA LYS A 21 -40.82 17.36 19.80
C LYS A 21 -40.40 17.76 21.21
N ILE A 22 -39.17 18.26 21.37
CA ILE A 22 -38.67 18.83 22.63
C ILE A 22 -39.42 20.13 22.90
N SER A 23 -40.57 20.01 23.56
CA SER A 23 -41.38 21.12 24.06
C SER A 23 -40.91 21.46 25.47
N GLY A 24 -39.95 22.37 25.59
CA GLY A 24 -39.46 22.93 26.86
C GLY A 24 -39.49 24.45 26.82
N SER A 25 -40.62 25.00 27.25
CA SER A 25 -40.88 26.44 27.38
C SER A 25 -40.18 27.05 28.60
N GLY A 26 -39.44 28.14 28.39
CA GLY A 26 -39.10 29.13 29.42
C GLY A 26 -37.63 29.14 29.86
N SER A 27 -36.93 30.26 29.63
CA SER A 27 -35.59 30.58 30.19
C SER A 27 -34.35 29.87 29.59
N SER A 28 -34.45 29.20 28.45
CA SER A 28 -33.47 28.19 27.97
C SER A 28 -32.58 28.57 26.76
N GLY A 29 -32.49 29.85 26.40
CA GLY A 29 -31.73 30.28 25.21
C GLY A 29 -30.22 30.03 25.30
N THR A 30 -29.63 30.20 26.48
CA THR A 30 -28.19 29.99 26.72
C THR A 30 -27.84 28.51 26.83
N SER A 31 -28.69 27.68 27.43
CA SER A 31 -28.47 26.24 27.53
C SER A 31 -28.59 25.55 26.16
N ALA A 32 -29.53 25.99 25.31
CA ALA A 32 -29.64 25.50 23.94
C ALA A 32 -28.41 25.86 23.08
N LEU A 33 -27.86 27.07 23.27
CA LEU A 33 -26.65 27.51 22.56
C LEU A 33 -25.42 26.73 23.02
N LEU A 34 -25.25 26.52 24.33
CA LEU A 34 -24.17 25.69 24.88
C LEU A 34 -24.28 24.25 24.37
N ALA A 35 -25.46 23.64 24.41
CA ALA A 35 -25.67 22.28 23.90
C ALA A 35 -25.31 22.18 22.41
N ALA A 36 -25.67 23.19 21.60
CA ALA A 36 -25.29 23.23 20.19
C ALA A 36 -23.78 23.36 19.98
N LEU A 37 -23.09 24.12 20.82
CA LEU A 37 -21.64 24.32 20.77
C LEU A 37 -20.89 23.03 21.15
N PHE A 38 -21.27 22.37 22.24
CA PHE A 38 -20.66 21.09 22.67
C PHE A 38 -20.87 19.97 21.65
N ASN A 39 -22.06 19.90 21.04
CA ASN A 39 -22.33 18.92 19.97
C ASN A 39 -21.45 19.16 18.74
N GLY A 40 -21.29 20.42 18.31
CA GLY A 40 -20.40 20.76 17.20
C GLY A 40 -18.93 20.44 17.52
N MET A 41 -18.49 20.83 18.72
CA MET A 41 -17.12 20.59 19.21
C MET A 41 -16.76 19.11 19.25
N GLY A 42 -17.61 18.27 19.86
CA GLY A 42 -17.34 16.84 20.00
C GLY A 42 -17.24 16.10 18.67
N VAL A 43 -18.21 16.35 17.77
CA VAL A 43 -18.21 15.72 16.44
C VAL A 43 -17.05 16.24 15.59
N GLY A 44 -16.76 17.55 15.64
CA GLY A 44 -15.64 18.15 14.92
C GLY A 44 -14.30 17.59 15.35
N LEU A 45 -14.03 17.57 16.66
CA LEU A 45 -12.78 17.06 17.21
C LEU A 45 -12.59 15.57 16.90
N LEU A 46 -13.64 14.75 17.08
CA LEU A 46 -13.59 13.32 16.76
C LEU A 46 -13.27 13.07 15.28
N LEU A 47 -14.01 13.72 14.38
CA LEU A 47 -13.79 13.58 12.94
C LEU A 47 -12.39 14.08 12.56
N GLY A 48 -12.00 15.26 13.05
CA GLY A 48 -10.68 15.83 12.78
C GLY A 48 -9.54 14.94 13.25
N LEU A 49 -9.66 14.35 14.45
CA LEU A 49 -8.67 13.41 14.98
C LEU A 49 -8.56 12.16 14.10
N LEU A 50 -9.69 11.57 13.70
CA LEU A 50 -9.73 10.42 12.79
C LEU A 50 -9.05 10.75 11.45
N LEU A 51 -9.31 11.95 10.90
CA LEU A 51 -8.66 12.45 9.70
C LEU A 51 -7.14 12.60 9.87
N GLY A 52 -6.69 13.18 10.99
CA GLY A 52 -5.26 13.40 11.25
C GLY A 52 -4.47 12.10 11.49
N LEU A 53 -5.12 11.09 12.08
CA LEU A 53 -4.52 9.78 12.35
C LEU A 53 -4.55 8.83 11.14
N ALA A 54 -5.42 9.08 10.16
CA ALA A 54 -5.57 8.24 8.98
C ALA A 54 -4.29 8.16 8.14
N VAL A 55 -3.61 7.01 8.16
CA VAL A 55 -2.48 6.69 7.28
C VAL A 55 -2.93 5.98 6.00
N SER A 56 -4.09 5.34 6.04
CA SER A 56 -4.50 4.37 5.02
C SER A 56 -5.46 4.96 3.98
N PRO A 57 -5.28 4.64 2.68
CA PRO A 57 -6.21 4.99 1.60
C PRO A 57 -7.66 4.57 1.88
N VAL A 58 -7.88 3.51 2.65
CA VAL A 58 -9.22 3.02 3.04
C VAL A 58 -10.02 4.09 3.81
N VAL A 59 -9.33 4.95 4.57
CA VAL A 59 -10.01 5.99 5.33
C VAL A 59 -10.54 7.09 4.41
N SER A 60 -9.94 7.33 3.24
CA SER A 60 -10.43 8.32 2.27
C SER A 60 -11.84 8.00 1.74
N ALA A 61 -12.11 6.72 1.47
CA ALA A 61 -13.44 6.26 1.09
C ALA A 61 -14.46 6.47 2.22
N PHE A 62 -14.05 6.20 3.47
CA PHE A 62 -14.88 6.43 4.65
C PHE A 62 -15.14 7.92 4.91
N ILE A 63 -14.18 8.79 4.59
CA ILE A 63 -14.35 10.25 4.69
C ILE A 63 -15.36 10.76 3.67
N GLY A 64 -15.38 10.20 2.46
CA GLY A 64 -16.36 10.55 1.43
C GLY A 64 -17.80 10.21 1.85
N THR A 65 -17.99 9.03 2.45
CA THR A 65 -19.31 8.61 2.96
C THR A 65 -19.72 9.44 4.19
N LEU A 66 -18.81 9.68 5.12
CA LEU A 66 -19.07 10.55 6.27
C LEU A 66 -19.38 11.99 5.85
N SER A 67 -18.69 12.52 4.85
CA SER A 67 -18.95 13.88 4.34
C SER A 67 -20.34 14.00 3.73
N SER A 68 -20.77 12.99 2.98
CA SER A 68 -22.13 12.92 2.43
C SER A 68 -23.19 12.85 3.52
N LEU A 69 -22.92 12.08 4.59
CA LEU A 69 -23.80 11.98 5.75
C LEU A 69 -23.82 13.28 6.58
N LEU A 70 -22.67 13.96 6.74
CA LEU A 70 -22.55 15.25 7.42
C LEU A 70 -23.33 16.33 6.69
N ILE A 71 -23.29 16.38 5.35
CA ILE A 71 -24.09 17.33 4.56
C ILE A 71 -25.59 17.13 4.83
N LEU A 72 -26.04 15.88 4.96
CA LEU A 72 -27.42 15.55 5.34
C LEU A 72 -27.74 15.97 6.79
N LEU A 73 -26.86 15.65 7.75
CA LEU A 73 -27.07 15.95 9.18
C LEU A 73 -26.96 17.44 9.52
N ILE A 74 -26.18 18.20 8.75
CA ILE A 74 -26.10 19.66 8.89
C ILE A 74 -27.40 20.33 8.38
N GLY A 75 -28.20 19.63 7.58
CA GLY A 75 -29.54 20.09 7.21
C GLY A 75 -29.50 21.34 6.33
N LEU A 76 -28.57 21.39 5.35
CA LEU A 76 -28.43 22.49 4.39
C LEU A 76 -29.68 22.76 3.54
N LYS A 77 -30.72 21.90 3.63
CA LYS A 77 -31.95 21.98 2.85
C LYS A 77 -33.02 22.92 3.44
N GLU A 78 -32.82 23.47 4.63
CA GLU A 78 -33.78 24.41 5.21
C GLU A 78 -33.41 25.87 4.91
N THR A 79 -34.36 26.59 4.30
CA THR A 79 -34.23 27.98 3.86
C THR A 79 -34.08 29.01 5.00
N TYR A 80 -34.13 28.57 6.27
CA TYR A 80 -34.08 29.45 7.45
C TYR A 80 -32.86 29.12 8.34
N PHE A 81 -31.85 30.00 8.29
CA PHE A 81 -30.67 29.94 9.15
C PHE A 81 -31.00 30.43 10.56
N ASN A 82 -31.25 29.51 11.49
CA ASN A 82 -31.31 29.82 12.92
C ASN A 82 -29.88 29.99 13.48
N THR A 83 -29.67 30.97 14.37
CA THR A 83 -28.39 31.23 15.05
C THR A 83 -27.79 29.98 15.70
N ILE A 84 -28.63 29.10 16.26
CA ILE A 84 -28.22 27.83 16.88
C ILE A 84 -27.54 26.89 15.87
N LYS A 85 -28.05 26.82 14.63
CA LYS A 85 -27.47 25.99 13.56
C LYS A 85 -26.11 26.56 13.12
N SER A 86 -26.03 27.88 12.98
CA SER A 86 -24.77 28.57 12.61
C SER A 86 -23.67 28.33 13.65
N VAL A 87 -23.98 28.46 14.94
CA VAL A 87 -23.02 28.20 16.03
C VAL A 87 -22.53 26.74 16.01
N ARG A 88 -23.42 25.77 15.79
CA ARG A 88 -23.04 24.36 15.69
C ARG A 88 -22.07 24.09 14.54
N ILE A 89 -22.35 24.64 13.36
CA ILE A 89 -21.50 24.47 12.16
C ILE A 89 -20.13 25.15 12.37
N GLY A 90 -20.12 26.35 12.95
CA GLY A 90 -18.89 27.07 13.26
C GLY A 90 -18.02 26.32 14.27
N ALA A 91 -18.61 25.83 15.36
CA ALA A 91 -17.91 25.02 16.36
C ALA A 91 -17.34 23.72 15.75
N PHE A 92 -18.13 23.03 14.91
CA PHE A 92 -17.66 21.84 14.20
C PHE A 92 -16.41 22.13 13.36
N GLY A 93 -16.42 23.18 12.54
CA GLY A 93 -15.29 23.50 11.66
C GLY A 93 -14.00 23.83 12.44
N VAL A 94 -14.08 24.69 13.46
CA VAL A 94 -12.91 25.07 14.27
C VAL A 94 -12.31 23.86 14.98
N PHE A 95 -13.13 23.05 15.63
CA PHE A 95 -12.66 21.87 16.35
C PHE A 95 -12.23 20.73 15.44
N ALA A 96 -12.75 20.64 14.21
CA ALA A 96 -12.21 19.74 13.20
C ALA A 96 -10.76 20.08 12.83
N VAL A 97 -10.44 21.37 12.63
CA VAL A 97 -9.05 21.80 12.37
C VAL A 97 -8.14 21.47 13.56
N VAL A 98 -8.59 21.74 14.79
CA VAL A 98 -7.84 21.39 16.01
C VAL A 98 -7.64 19.87 16.10
N GLY A 99 -8.66 19.08 15.79
CA GLY A 99 -8.59 17.62 15.75
C GLY A 99 -7.58 17.11 14.73
N ILE A 100 -7.55 17.69 13.52
CA ILE A 100 -6.58 17.33 12.46
C ILE A 100 -5.15 17.62 12.93
N LEU A 101 -4.90 18.81 13.45
CA LEU A 101 -3.57 19.19 13.94
C LEU A 101 -3.14 18.30 15.12
N SER A 102 -4.07 17.97 16.01
CA SER A 102 -3.81 17.06 17.14
C SER A 102 -3.51 15.64 16.67
N GLY A 103 -4.28 15.12 15.70
CA GLY A 103 -4.06 13.80 15.12
C GLY A 103 -2.72 13.73 14.38
N LEU A 104 -2.38 14.76 13.61
CA LEU A 104 -1.09 14.86 12.93
C LEU A 104 0.06 14.97 13.94
N TYR A 105 -0.13 15.69 15.05
CA TYR A 105 0.86 15.81 16.12
C TYR A 105 1.11 14.47 16.80
N ILE A 106 0.05 13.76 17.22
CA ILE A 106 0.14 12.41 17.80
C ILE A 106 0.84 11.47 16.82
N ARG A 107 0.47 11.51 15.55
CA ARG A 107 1.11 10.68 14.52
C ARG A 107 2.59 11.00 14.35
N SER A 108 2.97 12.27 14.41
CA SER A 108 4.35 12.70 14.13
C SER A 108 5.29 12.47 15.31
N HIS A 109 4.77 12.55 16.54
CA HIS A 109 5.57 12.45 17.76
C HIS A 109 5.51 11.05 18.39
N ASN A 110 4.71 10.13 17.84
CA ASN A 110 4.53 8.77 18.35
C ASN A 110 4.42 8.71 19.89
N PRO A 111 3.59 9.54 20.55
CA PRO A 111 3.49 9.56 22.00
C PRO A 111 2.88 8.25 22.56
N LEU A 112 2.30 7.42 21.68
CA LEU A 112 1.76 6.10 22.00
C LEU A 112 2.74 4.97 21.68
N ALA A 113 3.89 5.25 21.08
CA ALA A 113 4.91 4.22 20.91
C ALA A 113 5.59 3.99 22.27
N PRO A 114 5.83 2.72 22.65
CA PRO A 114 6.58 2.42 23.86
C PRO A 114 7.95 3.09 23.80
N SER A 115 8.40 3.59 24.94
CA SER A 115 9.73 4.19 25.03
C SER A 115 10.81 3.13 24.76
N LEU A 116 12.01 3.56 24.33
CA LEU A 116 13.13 2.63 24.08
C LEU A 116 13.47 1.78 25.32
N ASN A 117 13.24 2.32 26.51
CA ASN A 117 13.45 1.62 27.77
C ASN A 117 12.41 0.51 27.97
N GLU A 118 11.14 0.76 27.68
CA GLU A 118 10.08 -0.26 27.75
C GLU A 118 10.32 -1.38 26.74
N LEU A 119 10.74 -1.03 25.51
CA LEU A 119 11.11 -2.03 24.51
C LEU A 119 12.30 -2.88 24.97
N GLN A 120 13.29 -2.25 25.61
CA GLN A 120 14.45 -2.96 26.16
C GLN A 120 14.05 -3.91 27.29
N GLU A 121 13.16 -3.47 28.19
CA GLU A 121 12.62 -4.30 29.27
C GLU A 121 11.79 -5.47 28.72
N GLU A 122 10.99 -5.26 27.68
CA GLU A 122 10.23 -6.31 27.01
C GLU A 122 11.15 -7.38 26.41
N TYR A 123 12.22 -6.97 25.69
CA TYR A 123 13.21 -7.92 25.17
C TYR A 123 13.96 -8.64 26.30
N LYS A 124 14.31 -7.95 27.38
CA LYS A 124 14.93 -8.58 28.56
C LYS A 124 13.99 -9.61 29.20
N ALA A 125 12.70 -9.31 29.28
CA ALA A 125 11.67 -10.22 29.81
C ALA A 125 11.49 -11.49 28.95
N LEU A 126 11.74 -11.38 27.64
CA LEU A 126 11.78 -12.52 26.71
C LEU A 126 13.07 -13.36 26.80
N GLY A 127 14.02 -12.97 27.67
CA GLY A 127 15.27 -13.70 27.89
C GLY A 127 16.42 -13.28 26.97
N TYR A 128 16.28 -12.21 26.18
CA TYR A 128 17.39 -11.66 25.42
C TYR A 128 18.38 -10.96 26.34
N SER A 129 19.67 -11.07 26.03
CA SER A 129 20.68 -10.29 26.73
C SER A 129 20.52 -8.79 26.43
N GLU A 130 20.96 -7.94 27.34
CA GLU A 130 20.86 -6.49 27.17
C GLU A 130 21.51 -5.98 25.88
N LYS A 131 22.63 -6.59 25.49
CA LYS A 131 23.33 -6.25 24.25
C LYS A 131 22.52 -6.65 23.01
N GLU A 132 21.96 -7.86 23.00
CA GLU A 132 21.11 -8.33 21.90
C GLU A 132 19.84 -7.47 21.78
N ALA A 133 19.18 -7.16 22.90
CA ALA A 133 18.02 -6.27 22.92
C ALA A 133 18.35 -4.90 22.30
N ASN A 134 19.47 -4.29 22.72
CA ASN A 134 19.91 -3.01 22.17
C ASN A 134 20.21 -3.11 20.67
N ASN A 135 20.80 -4.21 20.23
CA ASN A 135 21.07 -4.46 18.81
C ASN A 135 19.79 -4.63 17.99
N PHE A 136 18.77 -5.32 18.52
CA PHE A 136 17.45 -5.41 17.88
C PHE A 136 16.79 -4.03 17.79
N ILE A 137 16.84 -3.25 18.86
CA ILE A 137 16.31 -1.87 18.90
C ILE A 137 17.02 -1.00 17.86
N VAL A 138 18.35 -1.05 17.82
CA VAL A 138 19.17 -0.25 16.89
C VAL A 138 18.93 -0.67 15.43
N TYR A 139 18.84 -1.97 15.18
CA TYR A 139 18.49 -2.49 13.85
C TYR A 139 17.09 -2.05 13.43
N GLN A 140 16.13 -2.05 14.35
CA GLN A 140 14.74 -1.70 14.07
C GLN A 140 14.52 -0.20 13.86
N GLU A 141 15.11 0.65 14.70
CA GLU A 141 14.94 2.11 14.65
C GLU A 141 15.81 2.76 13.57
N PHE A 142 17.04 2.27 13.40
CA PHE A 142 18.03 2.92 12.54
C PHE A 142 18.42 2.08 11.31
N GLY A 143 17.95 0.83 11.19
CA GLY A 143 18.36 -0.06 10.11
C GLY A 143 19.84 -0.46 10.17
N LEU A 144 20.51 -0.27 11.31
CA LEU A 144 21.92 -0.58 11.47
C LEU A 144 22.11 -2.05 11.81
N ILE A 145 22.77 -2.80 10.92
CA ILE A 145 23.09 -4.21 11.15
C ILE A 145 24.25 -4.30 12.15
N PRO A 146 24.08 -4.99 13.30
CA PRO A 146 25.17 -5.25 14.24
C PRO A 146 26.32 -6.01 13.56
N PRO A 147 27.59 -5.70 13.87
CA PRO A 147 28.73 -6.33 13.23
C PRO A 147 28.74 -7.86 13.40
N GLU A 148 28.27 -8.38 14.54
CA GLU A 148 28.15 -9.83 14.78
C GLU A 148 27.17 -10.56 13.85
N TRP A 149 26.21 -9.86 13.22
CA TRP A 149 25.26 -10.49 12.30
C TRP A 149 25.77 -10.52 10.87
N LYS A 150 26.70 -9.62 10.53
CA LYS A 150 27.24 -9.49 9.17
C LYS A 150 27.92 -10.77 8.69
N ASP A 151 28.65 -11.44 9.58
CA ASP A 151 29.37 -12.68 9.25
C ASP A 151 28.43 -13.87 9.07
N ARG A 152 27.19 -13.84 9.62
CA ARG A 152 26.19 -14.91 9.42
C ARG A 152 25.40 -14.77 8.13
N LEU A 153 25.19 -13.55 7.66
CA LEU A 153 24.40 -13.26 6.45
C LEU A 153 25.13 -13.62 5.15
N ILE A 154 26.47 -13.66 5.16
CA ILE A 154 27.29 -13.95 3.97
C ILE A 154 27.35 -15.46 3.68
N VAL A 155 27.16 -16.31 4.69
CA VAL A 155 27.36 -17.77 4.57
C VAL A 155 26.24 -18.48 3.79
N SER A 156 25.09 -17.84 3.58
CA SER A 156 23.95 -18.48 2.92
C SER A 156 24.01 -18.47 1.38
N ASN A 157 24.81 -17.59 0.77
CA ASN A 157 24.82 -17.41 -0.70
C ASN A 157 26.03 -18.03 -1.41
N GLU A 158 27.04 -18.53 -0.68
CA GLU A 158 28.28 -19.06 -1.27
C GLU A 158 28.51 -20.56 -1.01
N ALA A 159 27.49 -21.31 -0.58
CA ALA A 159 27.57 -22.77 -0.47
C ALA A 159 27.55 -23.50 -1.84
N SER A 160 27.99 -22.84 -2.91
CA SER A 160 28.19 -23.44 -4.24
C SER A 160 29.30 -22.73 -5.04
N ALA A 161 30.47 -22.56 -4.43
CA ALA A 161 31.71 -22.41 -5.19
C ALA A 161 32.84 -23.05 -4.39
N THR A 162 33.10 -24.33 -4.69
CA THR A 162 34.34 -24.98 -4.31
C THR A 162 35.46 -24.28 -5.06
N ASP A 163 36.32 -23.54 -4.36
CA ASP A 163 37.64 -23.28 -4.89
C ASP A 163 38.72 -23.38 -3.81
N LYS A 164 39.74 -24.15 -4.17
CA LYS A 164 40.92 -24.45 -3.38
C LYS A 164 42.02 -23.51 -3.86
N ASP A 165 42.31 -22.42 -3.16
CA ASP A 165 43.71 -22.10 -2.89
C ASP A 165 43.89 -21.01 -1.84
N GLY A 166 44.94 -21.17 -1.05
CA GLY A 166 45.19 -20.40 0.16
C GLY A 166 46.07 -19.15 -0.01
N LYS A 167 46.07 -18.34 1.06
CA LYS A 167 46.86 -17.12 1.36
C LYS A 167 46.29 -15.86 0.69
N ASN A 168 46.08 -14.72 1.37
CA ASN A 168 46.84 -14.14 2.47
C ASN A 168 46.00 -13.10 3.27
N GLU A 169 46.43 -12.86 4.51
CA GLU A 169 45.86 -11.99 5.55
C GLU A 169 45.99 -10.46 5.31
N LYS A 170 45.15 -9.73 6.06
CA LYS A 170 45.35 -8.39 6.69
C LYS A 170 45.04 -7.12 5.88
N GLY A 171 43.79 -6.69 6.03
CA GLY A 171 43.33 -5.32 5.80
C GLY A 171 41.83 -5.16 6.09
N LYS A 172 41.37 -5.41 7.33
CA LYS A 172 39.96 -5.21 7.71
C LYS A 172 39.68 -3.71 7.93
N THR A 173 39.49 -2.97 6.84
CA THR A 173 38.69 -1.75 6.84
C THR A 173 37.24 -2.13 7.16
N PRO A 174 36.57 -1.50 8.14
CA PRO A 174 35.15 -1.73 8.36
C PRO A 174 34.39 -1.25 7.13
N MET A 175 34.00 -2.19 6.26
CA MET A 175 33.08 -1.90 5.16
C MET A 175 31.76 -1.47 5.78
N MET A 176 31.41 -0.18 5.65
CA MET A 176 30.02 0.25 5.80
C MET A 176 29.17 -0.66 4.91
N ALA A 177 28.15 -1.29 5.48
CA ALA A 177 27.15 -1.97 4.68
C ALA A 177 26.63 -0.98 3.65
N ASP A 178 26.58 -1.39 2.38
CA ASP A 178 26.11 -0.54 1.30
C ASP A 178 24.74 0.00 1.68
N ARG A 179 24.67 1.33 1.86
CA ARG A 179 23.52 2.06 2.42
C ARG A 179 22.26 1.92 1.54
N ASN A 180 22.42 1.31 0.37
CA ASN A 180 21.39 1.09 -0.64
C ASN A 180 20.75 -0.31 -0.63
N GLN A 181 21.16 -1.24 0.25
CA GLN A 181 20.61 -2.61 0.28
C GLN A 181 19.68 -2.93 1.45
N ILE A 182 19.46 -2.00 2.38
CA ILE A 182 18.60 -2.24 3.54
C ILE A 182 17.41 -1.30 3.43
N ASN A 183 16.51 -1.61 2.48
CA ASN A 183 15.18 -0.99 2.48
C ASN A 183 14.46 -1.48 3.73
N MET A 184 14.26 -0.55 4.65
CA MET A 184 13.73 -0.77 5.97
C MET A 184 12.33 -1.40 5.90
N ALA A 185 12.18 -2.61 6.43
CA ALA A 185 10.94 -3.03 7.06
C ALA A 185 10.76 -2.21 8.35
N LYS A 186 10.49 -0.90 8.19
CA LYS A 186 9.93 -0.08 9.26
C LYS A 186 8.70 -0.85 9.76
N ARG A 187 8.48 -0.98 11.07
CA ARG A 187 7.31 -1.67 11.64
C ARG A 187 6.04 -1.06 11.00
N ASN A 188 5.58 -1.65 9.92
CA ASN A 188 4.24 -1.44 9.39
C ASN A 188 3.37 -2.22 10.37
N ASN A 189 2.76 -1.49 11.30
CA ASN A 189 1.85 -2.04 12.29
C ASN A 189 0.87 -3.02 11.61
N VAL A 190 0.55 -4.10 12.33
CA VAL A 190 -0.19 -5.33 11.96
C VAL A 190 -1.59 -5.11 11.33
N LEU A 191 -1.99 -3.88 11.05
CA LEU A 191 -3.24 -3.54 10.36
C LEU A 191 -3.12 -3.41 8.83
N PHE A 192 -1.92 -3.59 8.26
CA PHE A 192 -1.74 -3.64 6.81
C PHE A 192 -1.67 -5.09 6.34
N SER A 193 -2.85 -5.71 6.15
CA SER A 193 -2.99 -6.84 5.22
C SER A 193 -2.35 -6.40 3.89
N SER A 194 -1.37 -7.16 3.43
CA SER A 194 -0.67 -6.94 2.18
C SER A 194 -1.60 -7.23 1.01
N THR A 195 -2.58 -6.35 0.76
CA THR A 195 -2.97 -6.11 -0.62
C THR A 195 -1.68 -5.73 -1.33
N VAL A 196 -1.30 -6.49 -2.35
CA VAL A 196 -0.13 -6.17 -3.17
C VAL A 196 -0.27 -4.71 -3.61
N GLN A 197 0.46 -3.80 -2.97
CA GLN A 197 0.47 -2.40 -3.37
C GLN A 197 1.38 -2.32 -4.59
N ILE A 198 0.83 -2.65 -5.76
CA ILE A 198 1.52 -2.51 -7.05
C ILE A 198 1.68 -1.01 -7.43
N GLY A 199 1.61 -0.10 -6.45
CA GLY A 199 1.60 1.35 -6.62
C GLY A 199 2.97 2.02 -6.63
N GLU A 200 4.07 1.29 -6.48
CA GLU A 200 5.43 1.86 -6.56
C GLU A 200 5.94 2.11 -7.99
N CYS A 201 5.02 2.39 -8.92
CA CYS A 201 5.33 2.74 -10.32
C CYS A 201 6.34 3.88 -10.45
N ARG A 202 6.33 4.82 -9.50
CA ARG A 202 7.28 5.94 -9.47
C ARG A 202 8.74 5.50 -9.35
N MET A 203 9.02 4.40 -8.65
CA MET A 203 10.39 3.87 -8.56
C MET A 203 10.85 3.25 -9.87
N LEU A 204 9.91 2.71 -10.65
CA LEU A 204 10.18 2.01 -11.91
C LEU A 204 10.16 2.92 -13.15
N GLU A 205 9.73 4.19 -13.02
CA GLU A 205 9.68 5.17 -14.11
C GLU A 205 11.06 5.41 -14.73
N THR A 206 12.12 5.25 -13.95
CA THR A 206 13.51 5.42 -14.44
C THR A 206 14.01 4.26 -15.28
N SER A 207 13.33 3.11 -15.30
CA SER A 207 13.72 1.94 -16.09
C SER A 207 13.35 2.15 -17.55
N ARG A 208 14.29 1.98 -18.47
CA ARG A 208 14.06 2.20 -19.91
C ARG A 208 14.52 0.99 -20.71
N ALA A 209 13.94 0.81 -21.91
CA ALA A 209 14.24 -0.33 -22.78
C ALA A 209 15.69 -0.38 -23.29
N ASP A 210 16.41 0.74 -23.23
CA ASP A 210 17.85 0.83 -23.58
C ASP A 210 18.78 0.41 -22.45
N MET A 211 18.25 0.12 -21.25
CA MET A 211 19.07 -0.28 -20.11
C MET A 211 19.40 -1.78 -20.14
N PRO A 212 20.60 -2.18 -19.69
CA PRO A 212 20.95 -3.59 -19.56
C PRO A 212 20.05 -4.26 -18.51
N PHE A 213 19.76 -5.55 -18.69
CA PHE A 213 18.82 -6.29 -17.84
C PHE A 213 19.23 -6.26 -16.38
N ASN A 214 20.52 -6.37 -16.07
CA ASN A 214 21.01 -6.32 -14.69
C ASN A 214 20.60 -5.03 -13.96
N LYS A 215 20.54 -3.90 -14.68
CA LYS A 215 20.11 -2.62 -14.10
C LYS A 215 18.60 -2.58 -13.90
N ILE A 216 17.83 -3.08 -14.87
CA ILE A 216 16.37 -3.16 -14.78
C ILE A 216 15.96 -4.12 -13.68
N LYS A 217 16.53 -5.33 -13.66
CA LYS A 217 16.35 -6.32 -12.59
C LYS A 217 16.58 -5.70 -11.23
N ARG A 218 17.70 -5.00 -11.03
CA ARG A 218 17.99 -4.30 -9.76
C ARG A 218 16.93 -3.25 -9.41
N ASN A 219 16.45 -2.46 -10.37
CA ASN A 219 15.39 -1.48 -10.10
C ASN A 219 14.09 -2.17 -9.65
N PHE A 220 13.69 -3.26 -10.31
CA PHE A 220 12.52 -4.05 -9.93
C PHE A 220 12.69 -4.75 -8.57
N THR A 221 13.86 -5.34 -8.31
CA THR A 221 14.20 -5.91 -7.00
C THR A 221 14.15 -4.85 -5.89
N ASN A 222 14.62 -3.64 -6.17
CA ASN A 222 14.61 -2.53 -5.21
C ASN A 222 13.19 -2.02 -4.89
N SER A 223 12.25 -2.12 -5.84
CA SER A 223 10.82 -1.83 -5.61
C SER A 223 10.14 -2.84 -4.67
N GLY A 224 10.73 -4.00 -4.42
CA GLY A 224 10.20 -5.00 -3.49
C GLY A 224 8.90 -5.67 -3.94
N GLY A 225 8.32 -6.50 -3.06
CA GLY A 225 7.06 -7.21 -3.30
C GLY A 225 7.02 -7.99 -4.62
N THR A 226 5.88 -7.94 -5.30
CA THR A 226 5.66 -8.62 -6.60
C THR A 226 6.64 -8.16 -7.69
N TRP A 227 7.12 -6.91 -7.66
CA TRP A 227 8.12 -6.44 -8.63
C TRP A 227 9.45 -7.17 -8.49
N LYS A 228 9.86 -7.42 -7.24
CA LYS A 228 11.07 -8.20 -6.95
C LYS A 228 10.91 -9.64 -7.42
N GLU A 229 9.80 -10.28 -7.07
CA GLU A 229 9.50 -11.66 -7.47
C GLU A 229 9.47 -11.80 -9.00
N LEU A 230 8.90 -10.81 -9.70
CA LEU A 230 8.84 -10.79 -11.16
C LEU A 230 10.23 -10.76 -11.79
N ALA A 231 11.12 -9.94 -11.25
CA ALA A 231 12.48 -9.81 -11.76
C ALA A 231 13.40 -10.98 -11.39
N GLU A 232 13.09 -11.71 -10.32
CA GLU A 232 13.84 -12.89 -9.86
C GLU A 232 13.40 -14.17 -10.58
N ASN A 233 12.12 -14.31 -10.94
CA ASN A 233 11.54 -15.54 -11.47
C ASN A 233 11.35 -15.57 -13.00
N ILE A 234 11.76 -14.53 -13.72
CA ILE A 234 11.72 -14.55 -15.19
C ILE A 234 12.72 -15.59 -15.75
N ASP A 235 12.25 -16.48 -16.64
CA ASP A 235 13.03 -17.62 -17.14
C ASP A 235 14.42 -17.18 -17.68
N PRO A 236 15.54 -17.70 -17.13
CA PRO A 236 16.88 -17.32 -17.53
C PRO A 236 17.24 -17.73 -18.97
N ASP A 237 16.53 -18.70 -19.57
CA ASP A 237 16.73 -19.14 -20.95
C ASP A 237 16.20 -18.13 -21.98
N VAL A 238 15.45 -17.12 -21.54
CA VAL A 238 14.93 -16.07 -22.41
C VAL A 238 16.02 -15.04 -22.69
N PRO A 239 16.19 -14.59 -23.95
CA PRO A 239 17.16 -13.55 -24.29
C PRO A 239 17.03 -12.32 -23.39
N GLU A 240 18.17 -11.71 -23.06
CA GLU A 240 18.23 -10.57 -22.14
C GLU A 240 17.25 -9.45 -22.53
N GLN A 241 17.20 -9.08 -23.82
CA GLN A 241 16.29 -8.05 -24.31
C GLN A 241 14.81 -8.42 -24.14
N ALA A 242 14.44 -9.68 -24.38
CA ALA A 242 13.05 -10.14 -24.22
C ALA A 242 12.63 -10.13 -22.74
N ARG A 243 13.55 -10.38 -21.80
CA ARG A 243 13.29 -10.24 -20.37
C ARG A 243 13.07 -8.77 -19.96
N VAL A 244 13.88 -7.86 -20.51
CA VAL A 244 13.69 -6.42 -20.35
C VAL A 244 12.32 -5.99 -20.85
N ASP A 245 11.97 -6.37 -22.08
CA ASP A 245 10.71 -5.99 -22.70
C ASP A 245 9.51 -6.55 -21.93
N ALA A 246 9.62 -7.77 -21.40
CA ALA A 246 8.58 -8.37 -20.56
C ALA A 246 8.36 -7.61 -19.25
N LEU A 247 9.43 -7.30 -18.50
CA LEU A 247 9.34 -6.55 -17.25
C LEU A 247 8.73 -5.16 -17.46
N LEU A 248 9.19 -4.45 -18.50
CA LEU A 248 8.68 -3.13 -18.83
C LEU A 248 7.24 -3.17 -19.33
N ALA A 249 6.83 -4.20 -20.08
CA ALA A 249 5.44 -4.37 -20.50
C ALA A 249 4.50 -4.52 -19.31
N VAL A 250 4.85 -5.38 -18.34
CA VAL A 250 4.06 -5.56 -17.12
C VAL A 250 3.97 -4.25 -16.34
N ARG A 251 5.12 -3.56 -16.16
CA ARG A 251 5.15 -2.24 -15.53
C ARG A 251 4.19 -1.27 -16.20
N ASP A 252 4.33 -1.08 -17.51
CA ASP A 252 3.57 -0.06 -18.24
C ASP A 252 2.07 -0.31 -18.13
N VAL A 253 1.64 -1.58 -18.23
CA VAL A 253 0.22 -1.92 -18.09
C VAL A 253 -0.28 -1.68 -16.66
N ILE A 254 0.43 -2.19 -15.64
CA ILE A 254 -0.05 -2.01 -14.25
C ILE A 254 -0.04 -0.53 -13.86
N CYS A 255 1.00 0.22 -14.25
CA CYS A 255 1.10 1.64 -13.93
C CYS A 255 0.07 2.51 -14.65
N ASN A 256 -0.41 2.08 -15.82
CA ASN A 256 -1.53 2.74 -16.49
C ASN A 256 -2.88 2.40 -15.83
N LEU A 257 -3.07 1.15 -15.36
CA LEU A 257 -4.32 0.72 -14.72
C LEU A 257 -4.50 1.24 -13.29
N THR A 258 -3.41 1.58 -12.60
CA THR A 258 -3.42 1.98 -11.18
C THR A 258 -3.53 3.48 -10.92
N GLN A 259 -3.77 4.31 -11.95
CA GLN A 259 -3.82 5.77 -11.79
C GLN A 259 -4.94 6.26 -10.85
N GLU A 260 -6.03 5.50 -10.70
CA GLU A 260 -7.21 5.94 -9.94
C GLU A 260 -7.50 5.10 -8.68
N SER A 261 -7.04 3.85 -8.62
CA SER A 261 -7.28 2.96 -7.47
C SER A 261 -6.37 1.74 -7.49
N ALA A 262 -6.34 0.99 -6.39
CA ALA A 262 -5.65 -0.29 -6.32
C ALA A 262 -6.29 -1.28 -7.32
N TYR A 263 -5.52 -1.69 -8.33
CA TYR A 263 -5.96 -2.67 -9.32
C TYR A 263 -5.66 -4.08 -8.84
N LYS A 264 -6.67 -4.95 -8.76
CA LYS A 264 -6.49 -6.37 -8.46
C LYS A 264 -6.57 -7.18 -9.75
N ILE A 265 -5.46 -7.81 -10.13
CA ILE A 265 -5.40 -8.70 -11.30
C ILE A 265 -6.23 -9.95 -10.98
N LYS A 266 -7.21 -10.27 -11.82
CA LYS A 266 -7.92 -11.55 -11.74
C LYS A 266 -7.06 -12.66 -12.33
N CYS A 267 -6.87 -13.70 -11.53
CA CYS A 267 -6.07 -14.86 -11.90
C CYS A 267 -6.93 -16.07 -12.23
N ILE A 268 -6.43 -16.87 -13.17
CA ILE A 268 -6.99 -18.17 -13.53
C ILE A 268 -6.10 -19.23 -12.89
N ASP A 269 -6.74 -20.21 -12.25
CA ASP A 269 -6.05 -21.41 -11.82
C ASP A 269 -5.87 -22.36 -13.02
N PHE A 270 -4.64 -22.46 -13.50
CA PHE A 270 -4.26 -23.38 -14.58
C PHE A 270 -3.82 -24.76 -14.05
N GLY A 271 -3.75 -24.94 -12.73
CA GLY A 271 -3.19 -26.13 -12.08
C GLY A 271 -1.83 -26.54 -12.66
N ASP A 272 -1.61 -27.85 -12.78
CA ASP A 272 -0.36 -28.40 -13.35
C ASP A 272 -0.27 -28.23 -14.88
N SER A 273 -1.33 -27.78 -15.55
CA SER A 273 -1.41 -27.76 -17.02
C SER A 273 -0.80 -26.52 -17.67
N LEU A 274 -0.35 -25.53 -16.88
CA LEU A 274 0.15 -24.25 -17.40
C LEU A 274 1.33 -24.42 -18.37
N HIS A 275 2.25 -25.34 -18.07
CA HIS A 275 3.46 -25.58 -18.87
C HIS A 275 3.19 -26.29 -20.19
N ASP A 276 2.17 -27.16 -20.24
CA ASP A 276 1.85 -27.98 -21.41
C ASP A 276 0.81 -27.31 -22.32
N MET A 277 0.15 -26.25 -21.84
CA MET A 277 -0.91 -25.57 -22.58
C MET A 277 -0.36 -24.87 -23.84
N PRO A 278 -0.98 -25.09 -25.03
CA PRO A 278 -0.55 -24.44 -26.25
C PRO A 278 -0.74 -22.91 -26.17
N LEU A 279 0.24 -22.16 -26.67
CA LEU A 279 0.30 -20.70 -26.57
C LEU A 279 -0.99 -19.97 -27.01
N LYS A 280 -1.72 -20.50 -27.99
CA LYS A 280 -2.98 -19.89 -28.45
C LYS A 280 -4.10 -20.00 -27.42
N GLU A 281 -4.20 -21.16 -26.77
CA GLU A 281 -5.20 -21.42 -25.74
C GLU A 281 -4.88 -20.62 -24.49
N LEU A 282 -3.61 -20.63 -24.06
CA LEU A 282 -3.14 -19.83 -22.92
C LEU A 282 -3.47 -18.34 -23.07
N LYS A 283 -3.20 -17.75 -24.25
CA LYS A 283 -3.53 -16.35 -24.52
C LYS A 283 -5.04 -16.09 -24.48
N SER A 284 -5.83 -16.98 -25.09
CA SER A 284 -7.29 -16.85 -25.11
C SER A 284 -7.88 -16.90 -23.69
N GLU A 285 -7.40 -17.81 -22.84
CA GLU A 285 -7.88 -17.90 -21.46
C GLU A 285 -7.47 -16.67 -20.65
N LEU A 286 -6.20 -16.24 -20.71
CA LEU A 286 -5.74 -15.03 -20.01
C LEU A 286 -6.52 -13.78 -20.43
N GLN A 287 -6.78 -13.58 -21.72
CA GLN A 287 -7.58 -12.45 -22.23
C GLN A 287 -9.01 -12.45 -21.70
N LYS A 288 -9.61 -13.61 -21.46
CA LYS A 288 -10.97 -13.72 -20.88
C LYS A 288 -11.00 -13.36 -19.39
N ALA A 289 -9.91 -13.59 -18.66
CA ALA A 289 -9.89 -13.35 -17.22
C ALA A 289 -9.82 -11.88 -16.84
N ASP A 290 -8.94 -11.11 -17.48
CA ASP A 290 -8.63 -9.77 -17.02
C ASP A 290 -8.16 -8.83 -18.16
N PRO A 291 -8.64 -7.57 -18.21
CA PRO A 291 -8.16 -6.56 -19.17
C PRO A 291 -6.65 -6.29 -19.11
N PHE A 292 -6.02 -6.51 -17.94
CA PHE A 292 -4.57 -6.45 -17.78
C PHE A 292 -3.86 -7.37 -18.78
N TRP A 293 -4.33 -8.61 -18.91
CA TRP A 293 -3.70 -9.60 -19.77
C TRP A 293 -3.81 -9.24 -21.24
N ASP A 294 -4.93 -8.66 -21.68
CA ASP A 294 -5.10 -8.25 -23.07
C ASP A 294 -4.08 -7.17 -23.49
N GLN A 295 -3.91 -6.14 -22.65
CA GLN A 295 -2.91 -5.09 -22.88
C GLN A 295 -1.49 -5.64 -22.79
N CYS A 296 -1.20 -6.45 -21.78
CA CYS A 296 0.14 -7.03 -21.58
C CYS A 296 0.51 -7.95 -22.75
N LEU A 297 -0.38 -8.85 -23.17
CA LEU A 297 -0.14 -9.77 -24.28
C LEU A 297 0.02 -9.03 -25.61
N THR A 298 -0.68 -7.92 -25.82
CA THR A 298 -0.50 -7.08 -27.01
C THR A 298 0.93 -6.55 -27.09
N ILE A 299 1.44 -5.95 -26.01
CA ILE A 299 2.82 -5.40 -25.97
C ILE A 299 3.86 -6.53 -26.11
N LEU A 300 3.65 -7.66 -25.44
CA LEU A 300 4.56 -8.81 -25.54
C LEU A 300 4.59 -9.40 -26.95
N ASN A 301 3.46 -9.43 -27.66
CA ASN A 301 3.39 -9.92 -29.04
C ASN A 301 4.19 -9.08 -30.02
N GLU A 302 4.26 -7.76 -29.78
CA GLU A 302 5.00 -6.82 -30.62
C GLU A 302 6.50 -6.87 -30.36
N LYS A 303 6.92 -7.01 -29.09
CA LYS A 303 8.32 -6.89 -28.69
C LYS A 303 9.08 -8.22 -28.62
N ILE A 304 8.38 -9.33 -28.35
CA ILE A 304 9.03 -10.62 -28.06
C ILE A 304 8.76 -11.60 -29.20
N ASP A 305 9.83 -12.25 -29.67
CA ASP A 305 9.75 -13.33 -30.66
C ASP A 305 8.86 -14.49 -30.15
N LYS A 306 8.01 -15.03 -31.05
CA LYS A 306 7.10 -16.15 -30.81
C LYS A 306 7.77 -17.34 -30.13
N LYS A 307 9.07 -17.59 -30.40
CA LYS A 307 9.83 -18.67 -29.77
C LYS A 307 9.92 -18.54 -28.24
N HIS A 308 9.98 -17.32 -27.71
CA HIS A 308 10.16 -17.06 -26.27
C HIS A 308 8.88 -16.63 -25.57
N GLN A 309 7.84 -16.26 -26.32
CA GLN A 309 6.57 -15.77 -25.76
C GLN A 309 5.94 -16.75 -24.74
N HIS A 310 5.94 -18.05 -25.04
CA HIS A 310 5.33 -19.04 -24.15
C HIS A 310 6.00 -19.07 -22.78
N LYS A 311 7.33 -19.22 -22.74
CA LYS A 311 8.12 -19.18 -21.50
C LYS A 311 7.91 -17.89 -20.70
N VAL A 312 7.95 -16.75 -21.38
CA VAL A 312 7.73 -15.44 -20.73
C VAL A 312 6.33 -15.37 -20.11
N ILE A 313 5.28 -15.71 -20.86
CA ILE A 313 3.91 -15.65 -20.36
C ILE A 313 3.72 -16.59 -19.17
N VAL A 314 4.25 -17.81 -19.23
CA VAL A 314 4.20 -18.77 -18.12
C VAL A 314 4.91 -18.21 -16.88
N SER A 315 6.11 -17.64 -17.01
CA SER A 315 6.79 -16.96 -15.89
C SER A 315 5.97 -15.81 -15.32
N LEU A 316 5.33 -15.00 -16.18
CA LEU A 316 4.50 -13.88 -15.74
C LEU A 316 3.27 -14.37 -14.96
N VAL A 317 2.58 -15.39 -15.45
CA VAL A 317 1.42 -16.00 -14.78
C VAL A 317 1.84 -16.58 -13.43
N ASN A 318 2.94 -17.35 -13.40
CA ASN A 318 3.46 -17.95 -12.17
C ASN A 318 3.85 -16.93 -11.10
N VAL A 319 4.22 -15.70 -11.46
CA VAL A 319 4.52 -14.67 -10.46
C VAL A 319 3.28 -13.88 -10.10
N LEU A 320 2.52 -13.42 -11.09
CA LEU A 320 1.41 -12.50 -10.86
C LEU A 320 0.16 -13.19 -10.29
N CYS A 321 0.09 -14.52 -10.39
CA CYS A 321 -1.05 -15.32 -9.92
C CYS A 321 -0.75 -16.28 -8.78
N HIS A 322 0.47 -16.26 -8.24
CA HIS A 322 0.78 -16.98 -7.00
C HIS A 322 0.41 -16.11 -5.80
N GLU A 323 -0.88 -16.12 -5.41
CA GLU A 323 -1.34 -15.73 -4.07
C GLU A 323 -1.78 -16.97 -3.29
#